data_AF-A0A5D4SCL2-F1
#
_entry.id   AF-A0A5D4SCL2-F1
#
_cell.length_a   1.000
_cell.length_b   1.000
_cell.length_c   1.000
_cell.angle_alpha   90.00
_cell.angle_beta   90.00
_cell.angle_gamma   90.00
#
_symmetry.space_group_name_H-M   'P 1'
#
loop_
_entity.id
_entity.type
_entity.pdbx_description
1 polymer ?
#
loop_
_entity_poly.entity_id
_entity_poly.type
_entity_poly.pdbx_seq_one_letter_code
_entity_poly.pdbx_strand_id
1 'polypeptide(L)' 'MDRFLFVFGIIVFFFSFIFFIMSFFGDYEGTTMVGSVLVMLNAGIAIGVSEILTRTKKLT' A
#
# COMPACT_ATOMS: atom_id res chain seq x y z
N MET A 1 6.84 15.19 5.44
CA MET A 1 6.02 14.15 6.13
C MET A 1 5.30 13.31 5.07
N ASP A 2 4.69 13.98 4.10
CA ASP A 2 4.41 13.56 2.73
C ASP A 2 5.41 12.56 2.10
N ARG A 3 6.69 12.92 1.91
CA ARG A 3 7.70 11.98 1.37
C ARG A 3 7.86 10.67 2.14
N PHE A 4 7.72 10.71 3.47
CA PHE A 4 7.80 9.51 4.30
C PHE A 4 6.58 8.62 4.09
N LEU A 5 5.37 9.19 4.08
CA LEU A 5 4.12 8.48 3.76
C LEU A 5 4.16 7.84 2.38
N PHE A 6 4.72 8.53 1.39
CA PHE A 6 4.87 8.01 0.03
C PHE A 6 5.80 6.79 -0.03
N VAL A 7 7.01 6.91 0.54
CA VAL A 7 8.00 5.81 0.56
C VAL A 7 7.48 4.63 1.38
N PHE A 8 6.89 4.89 2.55
CA PHE A 8 6.25 3.88 3.37
C PHE A 8 5.14 3.14 2.61
N GLY A 9 4.24 3.89 1.96
CA GLY A 9 3.15 3.33 1.17
C GLY A 9 3.66 2.43 0.04
N ILE A 10 4.69 2.85 -0.70
CA ILE A 10 5.28 2.03 -1.77
C ILE A 10 5.87 0.73 -1.22
N ILE A 11 6.63 0.80 -0.13
CA ILE A 11 7.26 -0.38 0.47
C ILE A 11 6.19 -1.38 0.93
N VAL A 12 5.20 -0.91 1.69
CA VAL A 12 4.10 -1.76 2.20
C VAL A 12 3.30 -2.35 1.03
N PHE A 13 3.01 -1.55 0.01
CA PHE A 13 2.31 -2.01 -1.19
C PHE A 13 3.09 -3.14 -1.88
N PHE A 14 4.40 -2.97 -2.06
CA PHE A 14 5.24 -3.95 -2.75
C PHE A 14 5.33 -5.28 -1.98
N PHE A 15 5.53 -5.22 -0.66
CA PHE A 15 5.50 -6.43 0.17
C PHE A 15 4.15 -7.12 0.11
N SER A 16 3.07 -6.36 0.24
CA SER A 16 1.71 -6.92 0.18
C SER A 16 1.38 -7.51 -1.18
N PHE A 17 1.89 -6.93 -2.27
CA PHE A 17 1.76 -7.45 -3.62
C PHE A 17 2.50 -8.79 -3.82
N ILE A 18 3.69 -8.94 -3.23
CA ILE A 18 4.41 -10.23 -3.23
C ILE A 18 3.59 -11.29 -2.50
N PHE A 19 3.05 -10.97 -1.31
CA PHE A 19 2.18 -11.90 -0.57
C PHE A 19 0.91 -12.25 -1.35
N PHE A 20 0.31 -11.26 -2.01
CA PHE A 20 -0.84 -11.49 -2.89
C PHE A 20 -0.51 -12.50 -3.98
N ILE A 21 0.58 -12.28 -4.73
CA ILE A 21 1.03 -13.21 -5.78
C ILE A 21 1.33 -14.60 -5.20
N MET A 22 2.08 -14.69 -4.10
CA MET A 22 2.36 -15.98 -3.46
C MET A 22 1.08 -16.71 -3.02
N SER A 23 0.04 -15.97 -2.65
CA SER A 23 -1.25 -16.54 -2.29
C SER A 23 -2.04 -17.11 -3.48
N PHE A 24 -1.70 -16.76 -4.73
CA PHE A 24 -2.27 -17.40 -5.93
C PHE A 24 -1.52 -18.67 -6.36
N PHE A 25 -0.20 -18.71 -6.11
CA PHE A 25 0.66 -19.82 -6.57
C PHE A 25 0.97 -20.84 -5.48
N GLY A 26 0.76 -20.50 -4.20
CA GLY A 26 0.89 -21.42 -3.07
C GLY A 26 -0.46 -21.72 -2.42
N ASP A 27 -0.55 -22.86 -1.73
CA ASP A 27 -1.71 -23.29 -0.92
C ASP A 27 -1.91 -22.42 0.35
N TYR A 28 -1.76 -21.11 0.24
CA TYR A 28 -2.06 -20.18 1.32
C TYR A 28 -3.58 -20.06 1.52
N GLU A 29 -4.02 -20.04 2.78
CA GLU A 29 -5.44 -19.88 3.11
C GLU A 29 -6.02 -18.59 2.52
N GLY A 30 -7.29 -18.62 2.13
CA GLY A 30 -7.99 -17.46 1.53
C GLY A 30 -8.02 -16.21 2.43
N THR A 31 -7.85 -16.38 3.74
CA THR A 31 -7.64 -15.29 4.72
C THR A 31 -6.40 -14.45 4.42
N THR A 32 -5.31 -15.09 3.98
CA THR A 32 -4.04 -14.43 3.62
C THR A 32 -4.20 -13.57 2.37
N MET A 33 -4.91 -14.09 1.37
CA MET A 33 -5.26 -13.34 0.16
C MET A 33 -6.09 -12.10 0.50
N VAL A 34 -7.16 -12.25 1.27
CA VAL A 34 -8.01 -11.12 1.68
C VAL A 34 -7.20 -10.09 2.48
N GLY A 35 -6.37 -10.55 3.42
CA GLY A 35 -5.48 -9.67 4.19
C GLY A 35 -4.52 -8.87 3.30
N SER A 36 -3.87 -9.53 2.33
CA SER A 36 -2.95 -8.87 1.39
C SER A 36 -3.64 -7.83 0.51
N VAL A 37 -4.90 -8.05 0.12
CA VAL A 37 -5.69 -7.05 -0.62
C VAL A 37 -6.00 -5.84 0.25
N LEU A 38 -6.42 -6.05 1.50
CA LEU A 38 -6.73 -4.96 2.42
C LEU A 38 -5.49 -4.10 2.74
N VAL A 39 -4.34 -4.75 2.94
CA VAL A 39 -3.07 -4.05 3.18
C VAL A 39 -2.61 -3.28 1.94
N MET A 40 -2.74 -3.85 0.74
CA MET A 40 -2.46 -3.10 -0.51
C MET A 40 -3.36 -1.88 -0.67
N LEU A 41 -4.66 -2.00 -0.38
CA LEU A 41 -5.60 -0.89 -0.44
C LEU A 41 -5.22 0.22 0.55
N ASN A 42 -4.86 -0.15 1.78
CA ASN A 42 -4.43 0.81 2.79
C ASN A 42 -3.13 1.54 2.39
N ALA A 43 -2.16 0.78 1.85
CA ALA A 43 -0.93 1.34 1.31
C ALA A 43 -1.19 2.31 0.14
N GLY A 44 -2.13 1.96 -0.75
CA GLY A 44 -2.58 2.84 -1.83
C GLY A 44 -3.19 4.16 -1.32
N ILE A 45 -3.98 4.11 -0.26
CA ILE A 45 -4.53 5.31 0.40
C ILE A 45 -3.39 6.17 0.96
N ALA A 46 -2.39 5.57 1.62
CA ALA A 46 -1.24 6.31 2.15
C ALA A 46 -0.46 7.05 1.05
N ILE A 47 -0.27 6.40 -0.11
CA ILE A 47 0.33 7.02 -1.30
C ILE A 47 -0.53 8.19 -1.79
N GLY A 48 -1.84 7.98 -2.00
CA GLY A 48 -2.74 9.04 -2.47
C GLY A 48 -2.81 10.25 -1.54
N VAL A 49 -2.91 10.00 -0.23
CA VAL A 49 -2.90 11.06 0.81
C VAL A 49 -1.58 11.82 0.80
N SER A 50 -0.44 11.14 0.59
CA SER A 50 0.86 11.82 0.50
C SER A 50 0.93 12.81 -0.66
N GLU A 51 0.29 12.48 -1.79
CA GLU A 51 0.26 13.35 -2.96
C GLU A 51 -0.67 14.55 -2.73
N ILE A 52 -1.85 14.33 -2.14
CA ILE A 52 -2.77 15.40 -1.76
C ILE A 52 -2.08 16.38 -0.79
N LEU A 53 -1.43 15.87 0.26
CA LEU A 53 -0.72 16.70 1.23
C LEU A 53 0.40 17.51 0.58
N THR A 54 1.15 16.91 -0.35
CA THR A 54 2.21 17.60 -1.09
C THR A 54 1.64 18.76 -1.93
N ARG A 55 0.52 18.53 -2.62
CA ARG A 55 -0.14 19.55 -3.44
C ARG A 55 -0.71 20.68 -2.59
N THR A 56 -1.39 20.37 -1.49
CA THR A 56 -1.98 21.37 -0.60
C THR A 56 -0.90 22.22 0.09
N LYS A 57 0.22 21.61 0.49
CA LYS A 57 1.34 22.34 1.11
C LYS A 57 2.06 23.29 0.14
N LYS A 58 1.89 23.11 -1.17
CA LYS A 58 2.41 24.02 -2.20
C LYS A 58 1.47 25.22 -2.45
N LEU A 59 0.21 25.13 -2.01
CA LEU A 59 -0.81 26.17 -2.16
C LEU A 59 -0.88 27.16 -0.98
N THR A 60 -0.25 26.81 0.15
CA THR A 60 -0.18 27.65 1.37
C THR A 60 1.23 28.20 1.51
#